data_AF-A0A5C3PGL3-F1
#
_entry.id   AF-A0A5C3PGL3-F1
#
_cell.length_a   1.000
_cell.length_b   1.000
_cell.length_c   1.000
_cell.angle_alpha   90.00
_cell.angle_beta   90.00
_cell.angle_gamma   90.00
#
_symmetry.space_group_name_H-M   'P 1'
#
loop_
_entity.id
_entity.type
_entity.pdbx_description
1 polymer ?
#
loop_
_entity_poly.entity_id
_entity_poly.type
_entity_poly.pdbx_seq_one_letter_code
_entity_poly.pdbx_strand_id
1 'polypeptide(L)'
;MAQNNPVLTMGLNALLQMIRDDQIDDNYFKWTEGVTAKSTPPVGYKVQGGYQFTFTKEGVSEASQMPPHIRYRLRSHSTGDSLSVYTEYANHPTVTIPAVRAATWAAFRALVDLPGDTFLMTRDARGYPPTGFH
;
A
#
# COMPACT_ATOMS: atom_id res chain seq x y z
N MET A 1 13.67 6.52 -0.57
CA MET A 1 14.05 7.92 -0.87
C MET A 1 12.85 8.76 -1.33
N ALA A 2 11.70 8.71 -0.62
CA ALA A 2 10.46 9.40 -1.04
C ALA A 2 10.40 10.88 -0.61
N GLN A 3 11.08 11.25 0.48
CA GLN A 3 10.97 12.58 1.10
C GLN A 3 11.68 13.71 0.33
N ASN A 4 12.64 13.40 -0.55
CA ASN A 4 13.37 14.41 -1.32
C ASN A 4 12.86 14.58 -2.76
N ASN A 5 11.83 13.82 -3.17
CA ASN A 5 11.22 13.99 -4.49
C ASN A 5 9.81 14.58 -4.34
N PRO A 6 9.63 15.90 -4.54
CA PRO A 6 8.33 16.55 -4.40
C PRO A 6 7.27 15.98 -5.35
N VAL A 7 7.69 15.45 -6.51
CA VAL A 7 6.78 14.79 -7.45
C VAL A 7 6.22 13.50 -6.86
N LEU A 8 7.08 12.65 -6.28
CA LEU A 8 6.62 11.43 -5.59
C LEU A 8 5.69 11.76 -4.42
N THR A 9 5.98 12.79 -3.63
CA THR A 9 5.12 13.22 -2.52
C THR A 9 3.74 13.65 -3.01
N MET A 10 3.64 14.41 -4.11
CA MET A 10 2.35 14.77 -4.71
C MET A 10 1.57 13.54 -5.19
N GLY A 11 2.25 12.63 -5.89
CA GLY A 11 1.65 11.37 -6.36
C GLY A 11 1.14 10.51 -5.19
N LEU A 12 1.91 10.43 -4.12
CA LEU A 12 1.60 9.69 -2.91
C LEU A 12 0.40 10.29 -2.16
N ASN A 13 0.34 11.61 -2.00
CA ASN A 13 -0.79 12.28 -1.35
C ASN A 13 -2.10 12.06 -2.11
N ALA A 14 -2.07 12.10 -3.45
CA ALA A 14 -3.24 11.78 -4.27
C ALA A 14 -3.65 10.30 -4.12
N LEU A 15 -2.69 9.36 -4.12
CA LEU A 15 -2.97 7.95 -3.85
C LEU A 15 -3.68 7.75 -2.52
N LEU A 16 -3.19 8.40 -1.46
CA LEU A 16 -3.77 8.30 -0.12
C LEU A 16 -5.22 8.80 -0.09
N GLN A 17 -5.55 9.86 -0.83
CA GLN A 17 -6.94 10.32 -0.99
C GLN A 17 -7.78 9.30 -1.75
N MET A 18 -7.28 8.77 -2.88
CA MET A 18 -8.01 7.77 -3.66
C MET A 18 -8.31 6.48 -2.87
N ILE A 19 -7.37 6.01 -2.05
CA ILE A 19 -7.58 4.84 -1.18
C ILE A 19 -8.67 5.15 -0.14
N ARG A 20 -8.63 6.32 0.48
CA ARG A 20 -9.55 6.74 1.56
C ARG A 20 -10.96 7.01 1.05
N ASP A 21 -11.08 7.62 -0.12
CA ASP A 21 -12.36 8.04 -0.71
C ASP A 21 -12.98 6.93 -1.58
N ASP A 22 -12.54 5.68 -1.38
CA ASP A 22 -13.01 4.46 -2.07
C ASP A 22 -13.00 4.51 -3.61
N GLN A 23 -12.03 5.25 -4.19
CA GLN A 23 -11.88 5.37 -5.64
C GLN A 23 -11.08 4.23 -6.29
N ILE A 24 -10.47 3.36 -5.47
CA ILE A 24 -9.76 2.17 -5.91
C ILE A 24 -10.65 0.95 -5.65
N ASP A 25 -10.80 0.12 -6.68
CA ASP A 25 -11.63 -1.09 -6.64
C ASP A 25 -11.20 -2.05 -5.53
N ASP A 26 -12.18 -2.64 -4.84
CA ASP A 26 -11.97 -3.54 -3.71
C ASP A 26 -11.11 -4.77 -4.03
N ASN A 27 -11.06 -5.22 -5.29
CA ASN A 27 -10.19 -6.33 -5.70
C ASN A 27 -8.70 -6.02 -5.47
N TYR A 28 -8.30 -4.75 -5.41
CA TYR A 28 -6.96 -4.35 -5.01
C TYR A 28 -6.62 -4.79 -3.59
N PHE A 29 -7.60 -4.82 -2.70
CA PHE A 29 -7.41 -5.10 -1.28
C PHE A 29 -7.86 -6.52 -0.88
N LYS A 30 -8.36 -7.32 -1.83
CA LYS A 30 -8.66 -8.74 -1.59
C LYS A 30 -7.40 -9.57 -1.39
N TRP A 31 -7.42 -10.41 -0.37
CA TRP A 31 -6.42 -11.47 -0.18
C TRP A 31 -6.82 -12.66 -1.04
N THR A 32 -6.24 -12.76 -2.23
CA THR A 32 -6.45 -13.91 -3.12
C THR A 32 -5.07 -14.43 -3.49
N GLU A 33 -4.71 -15.58 -2.93
CA GLU A 33 -3.43 -16.22 -3.16
C GLU A 33 -3.19 -16.45 -4.65
N GLY A 34 -1.93 -16.33 -5.10
CA GLY A 34 -1.56 -16.53 -6.50
C GLY A 34 -1.99 -15.40 -7.45
N VAL A 35 -2.63 -14.32 -6.96
CA VAL A 35 -2.84 -13.10 -7.74
C VAL A 35 -1.50 -12.45 -8.07
N THR A 36 -1.27 -12.21 -9.35
CA THR A 36 -0.12 -11.45 -9.86
C THR A 36 -0.57 -10.11 -10.42
N ALA A 37 0.37 -9.21 -10.72
CA ALA A 37 0.12 -7.93 -11.38
C ALA A 37 -0.73 -8.02 -12.66
N LYS A 38 -0.77 -9.19 -13.32
CA LYS A 38 -1.58 -9.42 -14.52
C LYS A 38 -3.07 -9.59 -14.22
N SER A 39 -3.41 -10.00 -13.01
CA SER A 39 -4.79 -10.32 -12.60
C SER A 39 -5.54 -9.09 -12.07
N THR A 40 -4.86 -7.97 -11.83
CA THR A 40 -5.47 -6.73 -11.33
C THR A 40 -4.94 -5.54 -12.14
N PRO A 41 -5.75 -4.94 -13.03
CA PRO A 41 -5.31 -3.86 -13.91
C PRO A 41 -4.80 -2.65 -13.11
N PRO A 42 -3.66 -2.03 -13.47
CA PRO A 42 -3.08 -0.88 -12.78
C PRO A 42 -4.05 0.32 -12.70
N VAL A 43 -4.02 1.04 -11.58
CA VAL A 43 -4.74 2.32 -11.43
C VAL A 43 -3.83 3.46 -11.89
N GLY A 44 -4.17 4.05 -13.04
CA GLY A 44 -3.51 5.24 -13.56
C GLY A 44 -4.19 6.52 -13.09
N TYR A 45 -3.43 7.51 -12.65
CA TYR A 45 -3.97 8.82 -12.26
C TYR A 45 -2.98 9.95 -12.53
N LYS A 46 -3.51 11.17 -12.58
CA LYS A 46 -2.75 12.41 -12.78
C LYS A 46 -2.91 13.32 -11.57
N VAL A 47 -1.86 14.04 -11.23
CA VAL A 47 -1.89 15.06 -10.17
C VAL A 47 -1.65 16.45 -10.76
N GLN A 48 -1.80 17.50 -9.93
CA GLN A 48 -1.49 18.86 -10.33
C GLN A 48 -0.06 18.96 -10.91
N GLY A 49 0.09 19.77 -11.96
CA GLY A 49 1.34 19.84 -12.74
C GLY A 49 1.48 18.81 -13.86
N GLY A 50 0.46 17.95 -14.07
CA GLY A 50 0.42 17.02 -15.21
C GLY A 50 1.24 15.73 -15.02
N TYR A 51 1.82 15.53 -13.84
CA TYR A 51 2.58 14.33 -13.50
C TYR A 51 1.67 13.10 -13.47
N GLN A 52 2.14 12.01 -14.07
CA GLN A 52 1.38 10.78 -14.23
C GLN A 52 1.93 9.68 -13.32
N PHE A 53 1.02 8.96 -12.69
CA PHE A 53 1.33 7.89 -11.76
C PHE A 53 0.56 6.62 -12.09
N THR A 54 1.15 5.50 -11.67
CA THR A 54 0.51 4.20 -11.71
C THR A 54 0.67 3.51 -10.38
N PHE A 55 -0.47 3.11 -9.82
CA PHE A 55 -0.56 2.25 -8.66
C PHE A 55 -0.87 0.82 -9.09
N THR A 56 -0.07 -0.13 -8.64
CA THR A 56 -0.13 -1.54 -9.05
C THR A 56 -0.14 -2.43 -7.82
N LYS A 57 -1.04 -3.41 -7.80
CA LYS A 57 -0.94 -4.59 -6.93
C LYS A 57 -0.04 -5.60 -7.62
N GLU A 58 1.19 -5.75 -7.16
CA GLU A 58 2.19 -6.57 -7.84
C GLU A 58 1.97 -8.07 -7.61
N GLY A 59 1.45 -8.41 -6.43
CA GLY A 59 1.00 -9.76 -6.14
C GLY A 59 0.69 -9.96 -4.66
N VAL A 60 0.12 -11.12 -4.39
CA VAL A 60 -0.08 -11.66 -3.03
C VAL A 60 0.94 -12.77 -2.84
N SER A 61 1.61 -12.77 -1.69
CA SER A 61 2.59 -13.81 -1.34
C SER A 61 2.00 -15.21 -1.48
N GLU A 62 2.84 -16.18 -1.86
CA GLU A 62 2.44 -17.58 -1.82
C GLU A 62 2.15 -18.03 -0.39
N ALA A 63 1.30 -19.06 -0.22
CA ALA A 63 0.95 -19.59 1.10
C ALA A 63 2.16 -20.08 1.92
N SER A 64 3.26 -20.43 1.24
CA SER A 64 4.53 -20.87 1.83
C SER A 64 5.36 -19.72 2.40
N GLN A 65 5.07 -18.47 2.02
CA GLN A 65 5.86 -17.31 2.39
C GLN A 65 5.36 -16.68 3.69
N MET A 66 6.24 -16.60 4.69
CA MET A 66 5.95 -16.05 6.02
C MET A 66 6.84 -14.83 6.31
N PRO A 67 6.28 -13.68 6.73
CA PRO A 67 4.85 -13.41 6.87
C PRO A 67 4.17 -13.25 5.48
N PRO A 68 2.90 -13.64 5.38
CA PRO A 68 2.16 -13.47 4.14
C PRO A 68 1.82 -11.97 3.97
N HIS A 69 1.88 -11.49 2.73
CA HIS A 69 1.75 -10.07 2.41
C HIS A 69 1.15 -9.82 1.03
N ILE A 70 0.63 -8.61 0.84
CA ILE A 70 0.34 -8.06 -0.48
C ILE A 70 1.40 -7.02 -0.83
N ARG A 71 2.02 -7.16 -2.00
CA ARG A 71 2.99 -6.21 -2.51
C ARG A 71 2.29 -5.20 -3.41
N TYR A 72 2.50 -3.92 -3.11
CA TYR A 72 2.02 -2.81 -3.93
C TYR A 72 3.18 -1.95 -4.41
N ARG A 73 2.99 -1.31 -5.57
CA ARG A 73 3.94 -0.37 -6.13
C ARG A 73 3.24 0.88 -6.66
N LEU A 74 3.80 2.04 -6.32
CA LEU A 74 3.51 3.32 -6.93
C LEU A 74 4.68 3.69 -7.85
N ARG A 75 4.41 4.02 -9.11
CA ARG A 75 5.42 4.46 -10.08
C ARG A 75 5.07 5.83 -10.64
N SER A 76 6.04 6.73 -10.69
CA SER A 76 5.96 8.00 -11.42
C SER A 76 6.49 7.79 -12.84
N HIS A 77 5.69 8.12 -13.84
CA HIS A 77 6.13 8.08 -15.24
C HIS A 77 6.97 9.29 -15.64
N SER A 78 6.81 10.39 -14.91
CA SER A 78 7.54 11.63 -15.20
C SER A 78 8.97 11.62 -14.68
N THR A 79 9.22 10.96 -13.55
CA THR A 79 10.56 10.89 -12.94
C THR A 79 11.21 9.52 -13.08
N GLY A 80 10.44 8.47 -13.41
CA GLY A 80 10.90 7.09 -13.44
C GLY A 80 10.97 6.43 -12.05
N ASP A 81 10.81 7.21 -10.97
CA ASP A 81 10.90 6.72 -9.61
C ASP A 81 9.73 5.81 -9.23
N SER A 82 9.98 4.94 -8.25
CA SER A 82 8.94 4.08 -7.70
C SER A 82 9.08 3.88 -6.19
N LEU A 83 7.93 3.67 -5.54
CA LEU A 83 7.80 3.30 -4.14
C LEU A 83 7.10 1.95 -4.09
N SER A 84 7.60 1.04 -3.27
CA SER A 84 6.94 -0.25 -3.02
C SER A 84 6.62 -0.36 -1.54
N VAL A 85 5.44 -0.87 -1.22
CA VAL A 85 5.04 -1.18 0.16
C VAL A 85 4.53 -2.61 0.23
N TYR A 86 4.65 -3.17 1.42
CA TYR A 86 4.17 -4.50 1.74
C TYR A 86 3.11 -4.34 2.82
N THR A 87 1.95 -4.96 2.58
CA THR A 87 0.86 -5.01 3.56
C THR A 87 0.81 -6.43 4.09
N GLU A 88 1.43 -6.62 5.25
CA GLU A 88 1.42 -7.88 5.97
C GLU A 88 0.12 -8.01 6.76
N TYR A 89 -0.49 -9.20 6.71
CA TYR A 89 -1.60 -9.53 7.60
C TYR A 89 -1.51 -11.01 7.95
N ALA A 90 -1.56 -11.33 9.25
CA ALA A 90 -1.54 -12.71 9.71
C ALA A 90 -2.74 -13.45 9.10
N ASN A 91 -2.50 -14.60 8.47
CA ASN A 91 -3.50 -15.40 7.77
C ASN A 91 -4.66 -15.77 8.72
N HIS A 92 -5.67 -14.90 8.81
CA HIS A 92 -6.77 -15.01 9.76
C HIS A 92 -8.08 -15.03 8.98
N PRO A 93 -9.04 -15.91 9.30
CA PRO A 93 -10.30 -16.05 8.56
C PRO A 93 -11.20 -14.79 8.58
N THR A 94 -10.75 -13.72 9.22
CA THR A 94 -11.47 -12.45 9.41
C THR A 94 -10.84 -11.29 8.64
N VAL A 95 -9.92 -11.52 7.69
CA VAL A 95 -9.37 -10.42 6.88
C VAL A 95 -10.49 -9.80 6.05
N THR A 96 -10.87 -8.58 6.39
CA THR A 96 -11.86 -7.82 5.64
C THR A 96 -11.17 -6.87 4.65
N ILE A 97 -11.83 -6.60 3.53
CA ILE A 97 -11.35 -5.65 2.52
C ILE A 97 -11.08 -4.25 3.13
N PRO A 98 -11.96 -3.69 4.01
CA PRO A 98 -11.65 -2.45 4.71
C PRO A 98 -10.38 -2.50 5.57
N ALA A 99 -10.09 -3.62 6.23
CA ALA A 99 -8.87 -3.75 7.04
C ALA A 99 -7.61 -3.72 6.18
N VAL A 100 -7.61 -4.43 5.05
CA VAL A 100 -6.48 -4.41 4.10
C VAL A 100 -6.33 -3.02 3.49
N ARG A 101 -7.43 -2.37 3.10
CA ARG A 101 -7.43 -0.99 2.59
C ARG A 101 -6.80 -0.02 3.58
N ALA A 102 -7.20 -0.09 4.86
CA ALA A 102 -6.64 0.74 5.92
C ALA A 102 -5.14 0.46 6.16
N ALA A 103 -4.72 -0.80 6.15
CA ALA A 103 -3.32 -1.18 6.31
C ALA A 103 -2.46 -0.70 5.12
N THR A 104 -2.96 -0.83 3.89
CA THR A 104 -2.31 -0.30 2.68
C THR A 104 -2.18 1.22 2.75
N TRP A 105 -3.24 1.92 3.15
CA TRP A 105 -3.21 3.37 3.37
C TRP A 105 -2.12 3.76 4.38
N ALA A 106 -2.09 3.08 5.54
CA ALA A 106 -1.12 3.36 6.60
C ALA A 106 0.33 3.10 6.17
N ALA A 107 0.56 2.03 5.40
CA ALA A 107 1.89 1.70 4.87
C ALA A 107 2.43 2.79 3.93
N PHE A 108 1.59 3.30 3.03
CA PHE A 108 1.96 4.43 2.16
C PHE A 108 2.10 5.74 2.94
N ARG A 109 1.24 5.99 3.92
CA ARG A 109 1.28 7.19 4.76
C ARG A 109 2.58 7.27 5.56
N ALA A 110 3.06 6.14 6.07
CA ALA A 110 4.33 6.06 6.78
C ALA A 110 5.52 6.54 5.92
N LEU A 111 5.48 6.40 4.59
CA LEU A 111 6.53 6.91 3.70
C LEU A 111 6.58 8.45 3.63
N VAL A 112 5.46 9.12 3.94
CA VAL A 112 5.40 10.59 4.06
C VAL A 112 5.91 11.01 5.43
N ASP A 113 5.40 10.35 6.48
CA ASP A 113 5.54 10.81 7.86
C ASP A 113 6.89 10.43 8.51
N LEU A 114 7.61 9.42 7.99
CA LEU A 114 8.87 8.94 8.60
C LEU A 114 10.14 9.45 7.89
N PRO A 115 11.15 9.95 8.64
CA PRO A 115 12.43 10.39 8.09
C PRO A 115 13.18 9.27 7.36
N GLY A 116 13.94 9.64 6.32
CA GLY A 116 14.57 8.76 5.33
C GLY A 116 15.45 7.61 5.84
N ASP A 117 15.87 7.62 7.10
CA ASP A 117 16.79 6.64 7.70
C ASP A 117 16.09 5.45 8.38
N THR A 118 14.75 5.36 8.34
CA THR A 118 13.97 4.47 9.22
C THR A 118 13.56 3.11 8.60
N PHE A 119 14.20 2.62 7.53
CA PHE A 119 13.74 1.37 6.89
C PHE A 119 14.33 0.08 7.49
N LEU A 120 13.63 -0.43 8.49
CA LEU A 120 13.24 -1.83 8.63
C LEU A 120 11.86 -1.81 9.29
N MET A 121 10.79 -1.91 8.50
CA MET A 121 9.43 -1.80 9.02
C MET A 121 8.66 -3.10 8.82
N THR A 122 8.95 -4.07 9.68
CA THR A 122 7.99 -5.07 10.11
C THR A 122 7.16 -4.41 11.21
N ARG A 123 6.04 -3.78 10.86
CA ARG A 123 5.05 -3.32 11.86
C ARG A 123 3.87 -4.27 11.86
N ASP A 124 4.01 -5.25 12.73
CA ASP A 124 2.96 -6.05 13.30
C ASP A 124 1.75 -5.19 13.74
N ALA A 125 0.57 -5.49 13.21
CA ALA A 125 -0.68 -4.82 13.57
C ALA A 125 -1.18 -5.20 14.99
N ARG A 126 -0.46 -6.04 15.76
CA ARG A 126 -0.77 -6.37 17.17
C ARG A 126 -0.48 -5.23 18.17
N GLY A 127 -0.18 -4.02 17.70
CA GLY A 127 0.09 -2.85 18.55
C GLY A 127 -1.11 -2.20 19.23
N TYR A 128 -2.33 -2.73 19.09
CA TYR A 128 -3.44 -2.37 19.98
C TYR A 128 -3.62 -3.49 21.00
N PRO A 129 -3.12 -3.36 22.26
CA PRO A 129 -3.66 -4.20 23.31
C PRO A 129 -5.16 -3.91 23.42
N PRO A 130 -6.03 -4.92 23.55
CA PRO A 130 -7.37 -4.66 24.06
C PRO A 130 -7.18 -3.98 25.41
N THR A 131 -7.57 -2.71 25.50
CA THR A 131 -7.82 -2.08 26.81
C THR A 131 -8.78 -3.01 27.53
N GLY A 132 -8.28 -3.66 28.58
CA GLY A 132 -9.07 -4.57 29.39
C GLY A 132 -10.33 -3.86 29.86
N PHE A 133 -11.44 -4.58 29.79
CA PHE A 133 -12.64 -4.28 30.55
C PHE A 133 -13.24 -5.59 31.06
N HIS A 134 -13.22 -5.67 32.40
CA HIS A 134 -13.90 -6.57 33.34
C HIS A 134 -13.47 -8.04 33.39
#